data_AF-A0AAD9KJE9-F1
#
_entry.id   AF-A0AAD9KJE9-F1
#
_cell.length_a   1.000
_cell.length_b   1.000
_cell.length_c   1.000
_cell.angle_alpha   90.00
_cell.angle_beta   90.00
_cell.angle_gamma   90.00
#
_symmetry.space_group_name_H-M   'P 1'
#
loop_
_entity.id
_entity.type
_entity.pdbx_description
1 polymer ?
#
loop_
_entity_poly.entity_id
_entity_poly.type
_entity_poly.pdbx_seq_one_letter_code
_entity_poly.pdbx_strand_id
1 'polypeptide(L)'
;MADIELDIGNRSVTDDEEETEALTAAEVLQKLEDAMLNEKFCPELLEQKMDVVECMLEQVEQMEENISHARTGDFKIDRIRYMLSSYLRTRLKKIEQYTSPILETEKSADTPRLSPEELV
;
A
#
# COMPACT_ATOMS: atom_id res chain seq x y z
N MET A 1 -13.84 -5.04 22.63
CA MET A 1 -13.14 -5.42 21.38
C MET A 1 -11.68 -5.33 21.75
N ALA A 2 -10.99 -6.47 21.85
CA ALA A 2 -9.67 -6.51 22.46
C ALA A 2 -8.67 -5.78 21.54
N ASP A 3 -8.03 -4.76 22.10
CA ASP A 3 -6.86 -4.12 21.51
C ASP A 3 -5.76 -5.18 21.41
N ILE A 4 -5.57 -5.72 20.21
CA ILE A 4 -4.44 -6.60 19.89
C ILE A 4 -3.27 -5.66 19.68
N GLU A 5 -2.40 -5.54 20.68
CA GLU A 5 -1.12 -4.87 20.55
C GLU A 5 -0.37 -5.44 19.33
N LEU A 6 -0.24 -4.60 18.31
CA LEU A 6 0.49 -4.86 17.08
C LEU A 6 1.99 -4.71 17.38
N ASP A 7 2.66 -5.80 17.72
CA ASP A 7 4.12 -5.86 17.69
C ASP A 7 4.56 -5.96 16.22
N ILE A 8 4.45 -4.84 15.52
CA ILE A 8 5.09 -4.56 14.23
C ILE A 8 6.34 -3.78 14.61
N GLY A 9 7.51 -4.31 14.30
CA GLY A 9 8.80 -3.74 14.70
C GLY A 9 8.83 -2.22 14.47
N ASN A 10 8.95 -1.46 15.56
CA ASN A 10 8.96 -0.01 15.55
C ASN A 10 10.28 0.51 14.96
N ARG A 11 10.39 0.49 13.63
CA ARG A 11 11.54 1.07 12.91
C ARG A 11 11.07 2.24 12.07
N SER A 12 11.59 3.43 12.39
CA SER A 12 11.39 4.64 11.60
C SER A 12 11.97 4.45 10.20
N VAL A 13 11.17 4.68 9.18
CA VAL A 13 11.60 4.70 7.77
C VAL A 13 11.94 6.15 7.43
N THR A 14 13.15 6.41 6.93
CA THR A 14 13.65 7.76 6.59
C THR A 14 13.84 7.92 5.08
N ASP A 15 13.39 9.04 4.53
CA ASP A 15 14.05 9.70 3.38
C ASP A 15 14.11 11.21 3.66
N ASP A 16 15.19 11.86 3.23
CA ASP A 16 15.72 13.14 3.73
C ASP A 16 14.95 14.42 3.29
N GLU A 17 15.10 15.47 4.11
CA GLU A 17 14.84 16.91 3.85
C GLU A 17 13.39 17.43 3.74
N GLU A 18 12.57 17.17 4.76
CA GLU A 18 11.63 18.12 5.37
C GLU A 18 11.19 17.48 6.69
N GLU A 19 10.78 18.26 7.70
CA GLU A 19 10.35 17.79 9.03
C GLU A 19 9.05 16.95 8.91
N THR A 20 9.18 15.77 8.32
CA THR A 20 8.15 14.76 8.16
C THR A 20 8.35 13.77 9.29
N GLU A 21 7.39 13.71 10.20
CA GLU A 21 7.38 12.74 11.28
C GLU A 21 7.57 11.35 10.68
N ALA A 22 8.67 10.67 11.03
CA ALA A 22 8.95 9.34 10.50
C ALA A 22 7.81 8.39 10.87
N LEU A 23 7.08 7.93 9.85
CA LEU A 23 5.93 7.06 10.06
C LEU A 23 6.40 5.70 10.57
N THR A 24 5.70 5.19 11.57
CA THR A 24 5.90 3.85 12.09
C THR A 24 5.29 2.81 11.15
N ALA A 25 5.81 1.58 11.16
CA ALA A 25 5.27 0.50 10.33
C ALA A 25 3.77 0.20 10.60
N ALA A 26 3.29 0.45 11.82
CA ALA A 26 1.87 0.35 12.16
C ALA A 26 1.01 1.42 11.48
N GLU A 27 1.52 2.66 11.38
CA GLU A 27 0.83 3.76 10.69
C GLU A 27 0.79 3.53 9.17
N VAL A 28 1.88 3.00 8.59
CA VAL A 28 1.90 2.64 7.17
C VAL A 28 0.90 1.51 6.89
N LEU A 29 0.79 0.52 7.78
CA LEU A 29 -0.23 -0.52 7.66
C LEU A 29 -1.66 0.04 7.72
N GLN A 30 -1.92 1.01 8.60
CA GLN A 30 -3.23 1.68 8.65
C GLN A 30 -3.52 2.43 7.36
N LYS A 31 -2.54 3.17 6.81
CA LYS A 31 -2.68 3.84 5.51
C LYS A 31 -2.97 2.86 4.37
N LEU A 32 -2.35 1.67 4.39
CA LEU A 32 -2.64 0.62 3.42
C LEU A 32 -4.08 0.11 3.54
N GLU A 33 -4.57 -0.10 4.78
CA GLU A 33 -5.96 -0.50 5.01
C GLU A 33 -6.94 0.54 4.49
N ASP A 34 -6.71 1.81 4.81
CA ASP A 34 -7.56 2.92 4.36
C ASP A 34 -7.55 3.03 2.83
N ALA A 35 -6.37 2.97 2.20
CA ALA A 35 -6.24 2.99 0.74
C ALA A 35 -6.99 1.81 0.09
N MET A 36 -6.83 0.59 0.63
CA MET A 36 -7.52 -0.60 0.13
C MET A 36 -9.05 -0.47 0.25
N LEU A 37 -9.57 -0.01 1.38
CA LEU A 37 -11.01 0.15 1.60
C LEU A 37 -11.57 1.26 0.70
N ASN A 38 -10.91 2.42 0.66
CA ASN A 38 -11.33 3.54 -0.16
C ASN A 38 -11.35 3.17 -1.64
N GLU A 39 -10.33 2.47 -2.13
CA GLU A 39 -10.29 1.99 -3.51
C GLU A 39 -11.41 0.98 -3.77
N LYS A 40 -11.70 0.08 -2.83
CA LYS A 40 -12.79 -0.90 -2.99
C LYS A 40 -14.18 -0.27 -3.05
N PHE A 41 -14.41 0.80 -2.31
CA PHE A 41 -15.74 1.41 -2.17
C PHE A 41 -15.97 2.66 -3.03
N CYS A 42 -14.92 3.27 -3.57
CA CYS A 42 -15.07 4.36 -4.53
C CYS A 42 -15.37 3.78 -5.93
N PRO A 43 -16.39 4.28 -6.66
CA PRO A 43 -16.64 3.87 -8.03
C PRO A 43 -15.57 4.37 -9.01
N GLU A 44 -14.93 5.50 -8.70
CA GLU A 44 -13.86 6.10 -9.49
C GLU A 44 -12.48 5.61 -9.05
N LEU A 45 -11.49 5.69 -9.94
CA LEU A 45 -10.09 5.42 -9.61
C LEU A 45 -9.55 6.57 -8.76
N LEU A 46 -9.01 6.25 -7.58
CA LEU A 46 -8.40 7.20 -6.67
C LEU A 46 -6.93 7.46 -7.04
N GLU A 47 -6.35 8.48 -6.43
CA GLU A 47 -4.90 8.72 -6.47
C GLU A 47 -4.12 7.47 -6.07
N GLN A 48 -3.05 7.19 -6.80
CA GLN A 48 -2.12 6.14 -6.43
C GLN A 48 -1.49 6.43 -5.05
N LYS A 49 -1.21 5.35 -4.31
CA LYS A 49 -0.58 5.36 -2.98
C LYS A 49 0.62 4.39 -2.98
N MET A 50 1.45 4.51 -4.02
CA MET A 50 2.59 3.63 -4.25
C MET A 50 3.68 3.82 -3.20
N ASP A 51 3.81 5.00 -2.62
CA ASP A 51 4.63 5.26 -1.43
C ASP A 51 4.30 4.30 -0.28
N VAL A 52 3.01 4.09 0.00
CA VAL A 52 2.54 3.16 1.02
C VAL A 52 2.77 1.70 0.60
N VAL A 53 2.58 1.39 -0.68
CA VAL A 53 2.78 0.03 -1.23
C VAL A 53 4.25 -0.37 -1.16
N GLU A 54 5.15 0.48 -1.64
CA GLU A 54 6.60 0.27 -1.65
C GLU A 54 7.12 0.11 -0.22
N CYS A 55 6.77 1.03 0.68
CA CYS A 55 7.15 0.93 2.09
C CYS A 55 6.66 -0.39 2.71
N MET A 56 5.41 -0.80 2.48
CA MET A 56 4.91 -2.07 3.02
C MET A 56 5.54 -3.31 2.40
N LEU A 57 5.96 -3.26 1.12
CA LEU A 57 6.70 -4.34 0.49
C LEU A 57 8.07 -4.52 1.15
N GLU A 58 8.80 -3.43 1.38
CA GLU A 58 10.08 -3.46 2.10
C GLU A 58 9.93 -4.01 3.52
N GLN A 59 8.87 -3.61 4.23
CA GLN A 59 8.59 -4.12 5.58
C GLN A 59 8.25 -5.61 5.56
N VAL A 60 7.51 -6.08 4.55
CA VAL A 60 7.23 -7.51 4.35
C VAL A 60 8.52 -8.29 4.11
N GLU A 61 9.41 -7.81 3.25
CA GLU A 61 10.71 -8.46 2.98
C GLU A 61 11.55 -8.57 4.27
N GLN A 62 11.63 -7.50 5.06
CA GLN A 62 12.34 -7.51 6.35
C GLN A 62 11.71 -8.51 7.35
N MET A 63 10.38 -8.58 7.40
CA MET A 63 9.67 -9.55 8.25
C MET A 63 9.93 -10.99 7.80
N GLU A 64 9.99 -11.24 6.48
CA GLU A 64 10.30 -12.55 5.91
C GLU A 64 11.74 -12.99 6.22
N GLU A 65 12.72 -12.08 6.10
CA GLU A 65 14.11 -12.36 6.48
C GLU A 65 14.21 -12.75 7.96
N ASN A 66 13.54 -11.99 8.84
CA ASN A 66 13.49 -12.28 10.27
C ASN A 66 12.82 -13.64 10.58
N ILE A 67 11.77 -14.00 9.83
CA ILE A 67 11.01 -15.25 10.01
C ILE A 67 11.67 -16.45 9.32
N SER A 68 12.52 -16.26 8.30
CA SER A 68 13.32 -17.34 7.73
C SER A 68 14.21 -18.04 8.78
N HIS A 69 14.55 -17.29 9.84
CA HIS A 69 15.24 -17.79 11.03
C HIS A 69 14.31 -18.41 12.09
N ALA A 70 12.99 -18.23 11.97
CA ALA A 70 11.96 -18.77 12.85
C ALA A 70 11.24 -19.99 12.21
N ARG A 71 10.85 -20.97 13.02
CA ARG A 71 10.35 -22.28 12.54
C ARG A 71 8.87 -22.33 12.12
N THR A 72 8.16 -21.20 12.10
CA THR A 72 6.70 -21.18 11.89
C THR A 72 6.33 -20.02 10.99
N GLY A 73 5.60 -20.30 9.90
CA GLY A 73 5.11 -19.28 8.98
C GLY A 73 4.17 -18.31 9.68
N ASP A 74 4.37 -17.01 9.46
CA ASP A 74 3.60 -15.98 10.13
C ASP A 74 2.41 -15.53 9.27
N PHE A 75 1.21 -15.90 9.71
CA PHE A 75 -0.06 -15.49 9.11
C PHE A 75 -0.20 -13.97 8.98
N LYS A 76 0.56 -13.18 9.75
CA LYS A 76 0.58 -11.71 9.63
C LYS A 76 1.13 -11.27 8.28
N ILE A 77 2.24 -11.87 7.81
CA ILE A 77 2.82 -11.52 6.51
C ILE A 77 1.84 -11.88 5.39
N ASP A 78 1.22 -13.06 5.47
CA ASP A 78 0.23 -13.48 4.48
C ASP A 78 -0.97 -12.52 4.41
N ARG A 79 -1.41 -11.99 5.56
CA ARG A 79 -2.46 -10.95 5.62
C ARG A 79 -2.03 -9.66 4.93
N ILE A 80 -0.81 -9.17 5.17
CA ILE A 80 -0.30 -7.95 4.55
C ILE A 80 -0.16 -8.13 3.03
N ARG A 81 0.40 -9.26 2.58
CA ARG A 81 0.49 -9.59 1.14
C ARG A 81 -0.88 -9.66 0.48
N TYR A 82 -1.89 -10.20 1.18
CA TYR A 82 -3.27 -10.18 0.71
C TYR A 82 -3.81 -8.76 0.55
N MET A 83 -3.58 -7.88 1.53
CA MET A 83 -4.03 -6.48 1.48
C MET A 83 -3.40 -5.73 0.30
N LEU A 84 -2.06 -5.83 0.12
CA LEU A 84 -1.34 -5.27 -1.02
C LEU A 84 -1.92 -5.77 -2.35
N SER A 85 -2.07 -7.09 -2.48
CA SER A 85 -2.62 -7.70 -3.69
C SER A 85 -4.07 -7.28 -3.94
N SER A 86 -4.88 -7.13 -2.89
CA SER A 86 -6.28 -6.73 -2.98
C SER A 86 -6.40 -5.28 -3.47
N TYR A 87 -5.58 -4.38 -2.94
CA TYR A 87 -5.52 -2.99 -3.39
C TYR A 87 -5.12 -2.90 -4.86
N LEU A 88 -3.98 -3.48 -5.25
CA LEU A 88 -3.46 -3.41 -6.62
C LEU A 88 -4.42 -4.05 -7.64
N ARG A 89 -5.00 -5.22 -7.34
CA ARG A 89 -5.98 -5.87 -8.24
C ARG A 89 -7.24 -5.03 -8.42
N THR A 90 -7.70 -4.36 -7.36
CA THR A 90 -8.89 -3.49 -7.45
C THR A 90 -8.62 -2.31 -8.37
N ARG A 91 -7.44 -1.68 -8.25
CA ARG A 91 -7.00 -0.59 -9.14
C ARG A 91 -6.91 -1.04 -10.59
N LEU A 92 -6.17 -2.12 -10.86
CA LEU A 92 -6.01 -2.67 -12.22
C LEU A 92 -7.37 -2.97 -12.86
N LYS A 93 -8.31 -3.54 -12.12
CA LYS A 93 -9.65 -3.80 -12.62
C LYS A 93 -10.40 -2.52 -13.02
N LYS A 94 -10.27 -1.45 -12.23
CA LYS A 94 -10.88 -0.14 -12.58
C LYS A 94 -10.22 0.49 -13.80
N ILE A 95 -8.89 0.40 -13.90
CA ILE A 95 -8.12 0.90 -15.03
C ILE A 95 -8.51 0.17 -16.32
N GLU A 96 -8.61 -1.16 -16.27
CA GLU A 96 -9.05 -2.00 -17.38
C GLU A 96 -10.49 -1.67 -17.80
N GLN A 97 -11.37 -1.39 -16.86
CA GLN A 97 -12.77 -1.07 -17.14
C GLN A 97 -12.99 0.34 -17.72
N TYR A 98 -12.18 1.32 -17.32
CA TYR A 98 -12.37 2.74 -17.64
C TYR A 98 -11.14 3.39 -18.30
N THR A 99 -10.42 2.64 -19.12
CA THR A 99 -9.13 3.07 -19.69
C THR A 99 -9.20 4.42 -20.41
N SER A 100 -10.14 4.63 -21.35
CA SER A 100 -10.20 5.89 -22.11
C SER A 100 -10.53 7.11 -21.24
N PRO A 101 -11.58 7.11 -20.39
CA PRO A 101 -11.85 8.24 -19.49
C PRO A 101 -10.71 8.54 -18.51
N ILE A 102 -10.04 7.50 -17.99
CA ILE A 102 -8.91 7.67 -17.08
C ILE A 102 -7.74 8.35 -17.80
N LEU A 103 -7.35 7.90 -18.99
CA LEU A 103 -6.25 8.50 -19.77
C LEU A 103 -6.52 9.95 -20.20
N GLU A 104 -7.79 10.32 -20.40
CA GLU A 104 -8.17 11.71 -20.66
C GLU A 104 -8.04 12.57 -19.41
N THR A 105 -8.50 12.06 -18.27
CA THR A 105 -8.42 12.75 -16.97
C THR A 105 -6.98 12.90 -16.50
N GLU A 106 -6.13 11.89 -16.74
CA GLU A 106 -4.72 11.90 -16.33
C GLU A 106 -3.92 13.02 -17.00
N LYS A 107 -4.26 13.38 -18.25
CA LYS A 107 -3.57 14.45 -18.99
C LYS A 107 -3.78 15.85 -18.38
N SER A 108 -4.87 16.05 -17.65
CA SER A 108 -5.25 17.34 -17.07
C SER A 108 -5.21 17.34 -15.54
N ALA A 109 -4.84 16.22 -14.91
CA ALA A 109 -4.75 16.11 -13.46
C ALA A 109 -3.46 16.77 -12.95
N ASP A 110 -3.59 17.61 -11.91
CA ASP A 110 -2.43 18.18 -11.21
C ASP A 110 -1.65 17.12 -10.42
N THR A 111 -2.32 16.04 -10.01
CA THR A 111 -1.75 14.91 -9.28
C THR A 111 -1.99 13.61 -10.06
N PRO A 112 -0.96 12.77 -10.26
CA PRO A 112 -1.10 11.55 -11.04
C PRO A 112 -2.01 10.55 -10.33
N ARG A 113 -3.05 10.06 -11.02
CA ARG A 113 -3.89 8.99 -10.50
C ARG A 113 -3.29 7.63 -10.80
N LEU A 114 -2.48 7.53 -11.84
CA LEU A 114 -1.82 6.30 -12.26
C LEU A 114 -0.37 6.28 -11.78
N SER A 115 0.11 5.10 -11.39
CA SER A 115 1.55 4.88 -11.27
C SER A 115 2.19 4.70 -12.66
N PRO A 116 3.50 4.90 -12.81
CA PRO A 116 4.22 4.62 -14.07
C PRO A 116 4.01 3.18 -14.56
N GLU A 117 3.93 2.21 -13.65
CA GLU A 117 3.72 0.79 -13.94
C GLU A 117 2.28 0.49 -14.40
N GLU A 118 1.33 1.37 -14.10
CA GLU A 118 -0.07 1.27 -14.53
C GLU A 118 -0.29 1.83 -15.96
N LEU A 119 0.70 2.50 -16.56
CA LEU A 119 0.63 3.11 -17.89
C LEU A 119 1.12 2.21 -19.04
N VAL A 120 1.41 0.93 -18.77
CA VAL A 120 2.08 -0.01 -19.71
C VAL A 120 1.14 -0.54 -20.80
#